data_AF-A0A953YWQ0-F1
#
_entry.id   AF-A0A953YWQ0-F1
#
_cell.length_a   1.000
_cell.length_b   1.000
_cell.length_c   1.000
_cell.angle_alpha   90.00
_cell.angle_beta   90.00
_cell.angle_gamma   90.00
#
_symmetry.space_group_name_H-M   'P 1'
#
loop_
_entity.id
_entity.type
_entity.pdbx_description
1 polymer ?
#
loop_
_entity_poly.entity_id
_entity_poly.type
_entity_poly.pdbx_seq_one_letter_code
_entity_poly.pdbx_strand_id
1 'polypeptide(L)' 'DWILLGSKDEKQETKPDTVEHWARSADNPIGGWYGLKKNFRGRFAMYIPPLMEHLGLAEVEHNARDNRMRAK' A
#
# COMPACT_ATOMS: atom_id res chain seq x y z
N ASP A 1 -4.25 7.83 -11.24
CA ASP A 1 -2.95 8.54 -11.18
C ASP A 1 -1.87 7.71 -10.50
N TRP A 2 -0.62 8.16 -10.59
CA TRP A 2 0.50 7.56 -9.86
C TRP A 2 0.50 8.02 -8.40
N ILE A 3 0.53 7.06 -7.47
CA ILE A 3 0.49 7.30 -6.03
C ILE A 3 1.70 6.65 -5.37
N LEU A 4 2.37 7.37 -4.47
CA LEU A 4 3.53 6.86 -3.72
C LEU A 4 3.13 5.66 -2.85
N LEU A 5 3.94 4.60 -2.86
CA LEU A 5 3.67 3.39 -2.07
C LEU A 5 3.65 3.71 -0.57
N GLY A 6 4.71 4.34 -0.06
CA GLY A 6 4.75 4.86 1.31
C GLY A 6 4.66 3.79 2.42
N SER A 7 5.13 2.56 2.15
CA SER A 7 5.02 1.42 3.06
C SER A 7 5.53 1.72 4.48
N LYS A 8 4.72 1.35 5.46
CA LYS A 8 5.02 1.46 6.90
C LYS A 8 4.55 0.21 7.62
N ASP A 9 5.17 -0.14 8.75
CA ASP A 9 4.59 -1.13 9.67
C ASP A 9 3.46 -0.52 10.52
N GLU A 10 2.76 -1.34 11.29
CA GLU A 10 1.64 -0.90 12.13
C GLU A 10 1.99 0.12 13.22
N LYS A 11 3.26 0.20 13.65
CA LYS A 11 3.68 1.09 14.74
C LYS A 11 4.03 2.48 14.25
N GLN A 12 4.29 2.62 12.95
CA GLN A 12 4.62 3.88 12.32
C GLN A 12 3.39 4.53 11.69
N GLU A 13 3.29 5.85 11.85
CA GLU A 13 2.31 6.66 11.13
C GLU A 13 2.60 6.65 9.62
N THR A 14 1.52 6.69 8.84
CA THR A 14 1.59 6.79 7.39
C THR A 14 1.56 8.24 6.95
N LYS A 15 2.19 8.51 5.81
CA LYS A 15 2.10 9.83 5.17
C LYS A 15 0.80 9.91 4.36
N PRO A 16 0.05 11.01 4.45
CA PRO A 16 -1.08 11.27 3.55
C PRO A 16 -0.71 11.09 2.08
N ASP A 17 -1.71 10.85 1.24
CA ASP A 17 -1.55 10.71 -0.21
C ASP A 17 -0.60 9.56 -0.63
N THR A 18 -0.54 8.51 0.18
CA THR A 18 0.19 7.27 -0.14
C THR A 18 -0.75 6.07 -0.17
N VAL A 19 -0.36 5.02 -0.90
CA VAL A 19 -1.09 3.76 -0.98
C VAL A 19 -1.24 3.13 0.40
N GLU A 20 -0.17 3.15 1.21
CA GLU A 20 -0.23 2.62 2.58
C GLU A 20 -1.20 3.42 3.45
N HIS A 21 -1.30 4.74 3.28
CA HIS A 21 -2.25 5.56 4.02
C HIS A 21 -3.70 5.25 3.61
N TRP A 22 -3.97 5.19 2.31
CA TRP A 22 -5.28 4.77 1.80
C TRP A 22 -5.66 3.38 2.32
N ALA A 23 -4.72 2.43 2.30
CA ALA A 23 -4.98 1.07 2.74
C ALA A 23 -5.38 0.96 4.21
N ARG A 24 -5.01 1.93 5.05
CA ARG A 24 -5.38 2.02 6.48
C ARG A 24 -6.58 2.92 6.75
N SER A 25 -7.05 3.66 5.75
CA SER A 25 -8.13 4.63 5.91
C SER A 25 -9.45 3.94 6.25
N ALA A 26 -10.26 4.60 7.09
CA ALA A 26 -11.63 4.20 7.32
C ALA A 26 -12.50 4.32 6.05
N ASP A 27 -12.09 5.17 5.10
CA ASP A 27 -12.78 5.40 3.83
C ASP A 27 -12.42 4.35 2.76
N ASN A 28 -11.45 3.47 3.03
CA ASN A 28 -11.22 2.30 2.19
C ASN A 28 -12.49 1.43 2.21
N PRO A 29 -13.08 1.05 1.06
CA PRO A 29 -14.34 0.29 1.02
C PRO A 29 -14.31 -1.03 1.80
N ILE A 30 -13.14 -1.66 1.93
CA ILE A 30 -12.97 -2.88 2.72
C ILE A 30 -12.78 -2.55 4.22
N GLY A 31 -12.27 -1.36 4.51
CA GLY A 31 -11.97 -0.87 5.84
C GLY A 31 -10.82 -1.61 6.51
N GLY A 32 -10.07 -0.89 7.35
CA GLY A 32 -9.15 -1.50 8.30
C GLY A 32 -7.75 -1.76 7.76
N TRP A 33 -7.11 -2.82 8.26
CA TRP A 33 -5.67 -3.05 8.09
C TRP A 33 -5.41 -4.26 7.22
N TYR A 34 -4.34 -4.19 6.43
CA TYR A 34 -3.72 -5.40 5.91
C TYR A 34 -3.13 -6.21 7.07
N GLY A 35 -3.53 -7.48 7.15
CA GLY A 35 -3.18 -8.36 8.27
C GLY A 35 -4.19 -8.30 9.42
N LEU A 36 -4.46 -9.46 10.02
CA LEU A 36 -5.50 -9.59 11.06
C LEU A 36 -4.91 -9.53 12.48
N LYS A 37 -3.71 -10.07 12.67
CA LYS A 37 -3.06 -10.21 13.99
C LYS A 37 -2.26 -8.96 14.36
N LYS A 38 -2.42 -8.48 15.61
CA LYS A 38 -1.60 -7.40 16.19
C LYS A 38 -0.10 -7.75 16.10
N ASN A 39 0.74 -6.77 15.80
CA ASN A 39 2.15 -6.87 15.44
C ASN A 39 2.45 -7.50 14.06
N PHE A 40 1.42 -7.80 13.27
CA PHE A 40 1.54 -8.34 11.91
C PHE A 40 0.68 -7.56 10.91
N ARG A 41 0.36 -6.30 11.21
CA ARG A 41 -0.41 -5.42 10.31
C ARG A 41 0.46 -4.40 9.58
N GLY A 42 -0.11 -3.79 8.54
CA GLY A 42 0.54 -2.77 7.71
C GLY A 42 1.42 -3.38 6.62
N ARG A 43 2.31 -2.58 6.04
CA ARG A 43 3.14 -2.91 4.87
C ARG A 43 2.31 -3.40 3.69
N PHE A 44 1.06 -2.93 3.60
CA PHE A 44 0.20 -3.22 2.46
C PHE A 44 0.89 -2.83 1.16
N ALA A 45 1.49 -1.64 1.12
CA ALA A 45 2.16 -1.11 -0.06
C ALA A 45 3.49 -1.81 -0.39
N MET A 46 3.95 -2.75 0.45
CA MET A 46 5.11 -3.60 0.16
C MET A 46 4.70 -4.91 -0.50
N TYR A 47 3.57 -5.48 -0.08
CA TYR A 47 3.20 -6.85 -0.48
C TYR A 47 2.11 -6.91 -1.54
N ILE A 48 1.14 -6.00 -1.50
CA ILE A 48 -0.02 -6.05 -2.40
C ILE A 48 0.26 -5.44 -3.78
N PRO A 49 0.95 -4.29 -3.91
CA PRO A 49 1.22 -3.73 -5.24
C PRO A 49 1.96 -4.67 -6.20
N PRO A 50 3.04 -5.38 -5.80
CA PRO A 50 3.70 -6.34 -6.70
C PRO A 50 2.80 -7.51 -7.10
N LEU A 51 1.90 -7.96 -6.22
CA LEU A 51 0.91 -8.98 -6.54
C LEU A 51 -0.11 -8.45 -7.57
N MET A 52 -0.61 -7.22 -7.37
CA MET A 52 -1.53 -6.58 -8.32
C MET A 52 -0.87 -6.38 -9.69
N GLU A 53 0.41 -6.02 -9.71
CA GLU A 53 1.19 -5.93 -10.95
C GLU A 53 1.30 -7.29 -11.64
N HIS A 54 1.67 -8.34 -10.90
CA HIS A 54 1.76 -9.70 -11.44
C HIS A 54 0.43 -10.19 -12.03
N LEU A 55 -0.69 -9.82 -11.40
CA LEU A 55 -2.04 -10.14 -11.87
C LEU A 55 -2.53 -9.20 -13.01
N GLY A 56 -1.72 -8.22 -13.41
CA GLY A 56 -2.05 -7.27 -14.48
C GLY A 56 -3.09 -6.20 -14.10
N LEU A 57 -3.33 -6.00 -12.80
CA LEU A 57 -4.32 -5.07 -12.23
C LEU A 57 -3.74 -3.68 -11.93
N ALA A 58 -2.42 -3.57 -11.85
CA ALA A 58 -1.72 -2.33 -11.57
C ALA A 58 -0.37 -2.27 -12.31
N GLU A 59 0.21 -1.08 -12.37
CA GLU A 59 1.60 -0.86 -12.76
C GLU A 59 2.36 -0.32 -11.55
N VAL A 60 3.59 -0.81 -11.32
CA VAL A 60 4.44 -0.42 -10.19
C VAL A 60 5.81 0.02 -10.70
N GLU A 61 6.35 1.08 -10.11
CA GLU A 61 7.72 1.50 -10.41
C GLU A 61 8.76 0.60 -9.71
N HIS A 62 9.86 0.33 -10.40
CA HIS A 62 10.96 -0.52 -9.92
C HIS A 62 12.26 0.28 -9.72
N ASN A 63 12.16 1.44 -9.05
CA ASN A 63 13.31 2.24 -8.65
C ASN A 63 13.88 1.73 -7.31
N ALA A 64 15.07 2.23 -6.95
CA ALA A 64 15.72 1.89 -5.68
C ALA A 64 14.93 2.36 -4.44
N ARG A 65 14.09 3.41 -4.58
CA ARG A 65 13.28 3.99 -3.50
C ARG A 65 12.15 4.85 -4.07
N ASP A 66 11.21 5.21 -3.20
CA ASP A 66 10.12 6.15 -3.49
C ASP A 66 9.24 5.73 -4.68
N ASN A 67 9.07 4.41 -4.84
CA ASN A 67 8.26 3.82 -5.89
C ASN A 67 6.79 4.23 -5.74
N ARG A 68 6.13 4.36 -6.88
CA ARG A 68 4.70 4.63 -7.01
C ARG A 68 4.00 3.47 -7.69
N MET A 69 2.68 3.44 -7.58
CA MET A 69 1.83 2.56 -8.37
C MET A 69 0.67 3.34 -9.00
N ARG A 70 0.08 2.79 -10.05
CA ARG A 70 -1.23 3.19 -10.55
C ARG A 70 -2.08 1.96 -10.83
N ALA A 71 -3.38 2.05 -10.58
CA ALA A 71 -4.34 1.04 -11.03
C ALA A 71 -4.50 1.08 -12.55
N LYS A 72 -4.82 -0.07 -13.14
CA LYS A 72 -5.08 -0.23 -14.57
C LYS A 72 -6.57 -0.11 -14.89
#